data_AF-A0A7J5XN41-F1
#
_entry.id   AF-A0A7J5XN41-F1
#
_cell.length_a   1.000
_cell.length_b   1.000
_cell.length_c   1.000
_cell.angle_alpha   90.00
_cell.angle_beta   90.00
_cell.angle_gamma   90.00
#
_symmetry.space_group_name_H-M   'P 1'
#
loop_
_entity.id
_entity.type
_entity.pdbx_description
1 polymer ?
#
loop_
_entity_poly.entity_id
_entity_poly.type
_entity_poly.pdbx_seq_one_letter_code
_entity_poly.pdbx_strand_id
1 'polypeptide(L)'
;MEDGSVQRDFRKILTLAKVTEAMLYFTGVIGSSLLFVHDHSSKASVWMIDFGKTTPLPDRLELRHNIPWAEGSREDGYLIGLTSLITSLSQAISVASSQQEDSCGEEQSVA
;
A
#
# COMPACT_ATOMS: atom_id res chain seq x y z
N MET A 1 23.36 -3.36 26.08
CA MET A 1 22.42 -2.24 25.94
C MET A 1 22.37 -1.96 24.46
N GLU A 2 21.50 -2.67 23.75
CA GLU A 2 21.46 -2.67 22.28
C GLU A 2 20.80 -1.37 21.82
N ASP A 3 21.52 -0.63 20.99
CA ASP A 3 21.09 0.58 20.31
C ASP A 3 19.95 0.24 19.35
N GLY A 4 18.71 0.44 19.84
CA GLY A 4 17.47 0.32 19.09
C GLY A 4 17.34 1.42 18.04
N SER A 5 18.19 1.39 17.03
CA SER A 5 18.06 2.19 15.82
C SER A 5 16.82 1.73 15.04
N VAL A 6 15.64 2.18 15.50
CA VAL A 6 14.39 2.04 14.77
C VAL A 6 14.57 2.71 13.41
N GLN A 7 14.64 1.92 12.34
CA GLN A 7 14.73 2.42 10.98
C GLN A 7 13.43 3.15 10.63
N ARG A 8 13.45 4.48 10.79
CA ARG A 8 12.40 5.41 10.35
C ARG A 8 12.44 5.69 8.85
N ASP A 9 13.36 5.02 8.15
CA ASP A 9 13.60 5.22 6.73
C ASP A 9 12.76 4.25 5.90
N PHE A 10 11.51 4.64 5.64
CA PHE A 10 10.58 3.87 4.83
C PHE A 10 10.96 3.80 3.34
N ARG A 11 12.08 4.45 2.91
CA ARG A 11 12.65 4.36 1.55
C ARG A 11 13.04 2.95 1.12
N LYS A 12 13.14 1.99 2.05
CA LYS A 12 13.60 0.62 1.80
C LYS A 12 12.56 -0.47 2.08
N ILE A 13 11.28 -0.09 2.18
CA ILE A 13 10.18 -1.04 2.32
C ILE A 13 9.83 -1.60 0.94
N LEU A 14 10.47 -2.72 0.60
CA LEU A 14 10.28 -3.41 -0.68
C LEU A 14 9.31 -4.60 -0.59
N THR A 15 8.83 -4.94 0.61
CA THR A 15 8.00 -6.13 0.83
C THR A 15 6.86 -5.84 1.78
N LEU A 16 5.73 -6.54 1.58
CA LEU A 16 4.56 -6.50 2.46
C LEU A 16 4.95 -6.77 3.92
N ALA A 17 5.88 -7.69 4.17
CA ALA A 17 6.40 -7.97 5.51
C ALA A 17 7.04 -6.75 6.19
N LYS A 18 7.80 -5.94 5.45
CA LYS A 18 8.42 -4.71 5.98
C LYS A 18 7.40 -3.60 6.21
N VAL A 19 6.35 -3.54 5.39
CA VAL A 19 5.19 -2.65 5.64
C VAL A 19 4.51 -3.05 6.94
N THR A 20 4.26 -4.35 7.13
CA THR A 20 3.64 -4.89 8.34
C THR A 20 4.50 -4.64 9.58
N GLU A 21 5.81 -4.85 9.52
CA GLU A 21 6.72 -4.51 10.64
C GLU A 21 6.72 -3.03 10.99
N ALA A 22 6.70 -2.14 9.98
CA ALA A 22 6.57 -0.72 10.21
C ALA A 22 5.24 -0.36 10.89
N MET A 23 4.15 -1.02 10.48
CA MET A 23 2.82 -0.81 11.07
C MET A 23 2.73 -1.32 12.51
N LEU A 24 3.38 -2.45 12.82
CA LEU A 24 3.46 -2.99 14.18
C LEU A 24 4.09 -1.99 15.19
N TYR A 25 4.84 -1.00 14.72
CA TYR A 25 5.44 0.04 15.56
C TYR A 25 4.49 1.22 15.89
N PHE A 26 3.38 1.39 15.17
CA PHE A 26 2.46 2.52 15.35
C PHE A 26 1.11 2.07 15.91
N THR A 27 0.54 2.82 16.86
CA THR A 27 -0.77 2.48 17.46
C THR A 27 -1.95 2.87 16.58
N GLY A 28 -1.72 3.27 15.33
CA GLY A 28 -2.74 3.89 14.50
C GLY A 28 -2.12 4.75 13.41
N VAL A 29 -2.30 4.30 12.19
CA VAL A 29 -1.85 4.96 10.96
C VAL A 29 -3.03 5.74 10.40
N ILE A 30 -3.39 6.84 11.08
CA ILE A 30 -4.54 7.68 10.73
C ILE A 30 -4.09 8.90 9.93
N GLY A 31 -4.75 9.14 8.80
CA GLY A 31 -4.56 10.35 7.98
C GLY A 31 -3.26 10.36 7.16
N SER A 32 -2.56 9.23 7.08
CA SER A 32 -1.44 9.04 6.16
C SER A 32 -1.95 8.70 4.76
N SER A 33 -1.05 8.81 3.78
CA SER A 33 -1.35 8.54 2.37
C SER A 33 -0.30 7.62 1.75
N LEU A 34 -0.68 6.94 0.66
CA LEU A 34 0.24 6.27 -0.25
C LEU A 34 0.49 7.14 -1.48
N LEU A 35 1.74 7.55 -1.67
CA LEU A 35 2.20 8.30 -2.83
C LEU A 35 2.78 7.33 -3.88
N PHE A 36 2.09 7.23 -5.01
CA PHE A 36 2.54 6.49 -6.18
C PHE A 36 3.34 7.41 -7.08
N VAL A 37 4.58 7.04 -7.38
CA VAL A 37 5.45 7.77 -8.30
C VAL A 37 5.89 6.82 -9.40
N HIS A 38 5.60 7.18 -10.65
CA HIS A 38 6.07 6.46 -11.82
C HIS A 38 6.62 7.43 -12.86
N ASP A 39 7.48 6.91 -13.75
CA ASP A 39 7.99 7.67 -14.88
C ASP A 39 7.81 6.91 -16.20
N HIS A 40 8.23 7.54 -17.30
CA HIS A 40 8.19 6.96 -18.65
C HIS A 40 9.22 5.83 -18.85
N SER A 41 10.16 5.64 -17.91
CA SER A 41 11.16 4.58 -17.96
C SER A 41 10.67 3.26 -17.35
N SER A 42 9.35 3.14 -17.16
CA SER A 42 8.68 1.99 -16.54
C SER A 42 9.13 1.72 -15.10
N LYS A 43 9.68 2.74 -14.42
CA LYS A 43 9.98 2.67 -12.99
C LYS A 43 8.76 3.15 -12.22
N ALA A 44 8.39 2.38 -11.19
CA ALA A 44 7.34 2.74 -10.26
C ALA A 44 7.80 2.52 -8.81
N SER A 45 7.38 3.41 -7.92
CA SER A 45 7.63 3.32 -6.48
C SER A 45 6.40 3.78 -5.71
N VAL A 46 6.23 3.24 -4.50
CA VAL A 46 5.12 3.58 -3.61
C VAL A 46 5.68 3.96 -2.25
N TRP A 47 5.16 5.04 -1.69
CA TRP A 47 5.69 5.68 -0.48
C TRP A 47 4.57 5.93 0.51
N MET A 48 4.79 5.66 1.79
CA MET A 48 3.89 6.12 2.83
C MET A 48 4.31 7.53 3.29
N ILE A 49 3.37 8.46 3.35
CA ILE A 49 3.58 9.87 3.70
C ILE A 49 2.56 10.34 4.75
N ASP A 50 2.73 11.55 5.27
CA ASP A 50 1.80 12.25 6.18
C ASP A 50 1.55 11.57 7.53
N PHE A 51 2.63 11.31 8.27
CA PHE A 51 2.60 10.71 9.61
C PHE A 51 2.28 11.68 10.77
N GLY A 52 1.85 12.91 10.47
CA GLY A 52 1.66 13.96 11.48
C GLY A 52 0.63 13.63 12.57
N LYS A 53 -0.26 12.66 12.31
CA LYS A 53 -1.26 12.15 13.24
C LYS A 53 -1.01 10.69 13.65
N THR A 54 0.10 10.11 13.23
CA THR A 54 0.49 8.75 13.60
C THR A 54 1.10 8.78 14.99
N THR A 55 0.48 8.10 15.94
CA THR A 55 0.93 8.10 17.33
C THR A 55 1.84 6.88 17.62
N PRO A 56 3.02 7.09 18.23
CA PRO A 56 3.87 5.98 18.66
C PRO A 56 3.25 5.26 19.87
N LEU A 57 3.62 3.99 20.03
CA LEU A 57 3.14 3.10 21.10
C LEU A 57 3.51 3.60 22.51
N PRO A 58 2.52 3.87 23.41
CA PRO A 58 2.77 4.05 24.84
C PRO A 58 2.95 2.70 25.55
N ASP A 59 2.15 1.71 25.17
CA ASP A 59 2.12 0.35 25.72
C ASP A 59 2.02 -0.60 24.54
N ARG A 60 2.65 -1.78 24.63
CA ARG A 60 2.80 -2.85 23.60
C ARG A 60 1.50 -3.44 23.02
N LEU A 61 0.43 -2.66 22.91
CA LEU A 61 -0.81 -3.03 22.24
C LEU A 61 -0.61 -2.87 20.73
N GLU A 62 -0.38 -3.99 20.06
CA GLU A 62 -0.35 -4.07 18.60
C GLU A 62 -1.78 -4.02 18.06
N LEU A 63 -2.05 -3.08 17.15
CA LEU A 63 -3.29 -3.09 16.37
C LEU A 63 -3.20 -4.14 15.27
N ARG A 64 -4.36 -4.66 14.85
CA ARG A 64 -4.39 -5.65 13.78
C ARG A 64 -4.44 -5.01 12.39
N HIS A 65 -4.98 -3.80 12.26
CA HIS A 65 -5.12 -3.02 11.03
C HIS A 65 -5.98 -3.67 9.93
N ASN A 66 -6.34 -4.94 10.07
CA ASN A 66 -7.09 -5.75 9.11
C ASN A 66 -8.53 -6.07 9.59
N ILE A 67 -9.01 -5.36 10.62
CA ILE A 67 -10.39 -5.47 11.11
C ILE A 67 -11.11 -4.11 11.10
N PRO A 68 -12.45 -4.11 11.03
CA PRO A 68 -13.22 -2.87 11.08
C PRO A 68 -12.99 -2.11 12.38
N TRP A 69 -12.97 -0.78 12.28
CA TRP A 69 -12.99 0.09 13.44
C TRP A 69 -14.28 -0.08 14.24
N ALA A 70 -14.15 -0.03 15.56
CA ALA A 70 -15.26 0.09 16.50
C ALA A 70 -14.87 1.10 17.59
N GLU A 71 -15.85 1.75 18.20
CA GLU A 71 -15.59 2.69 19.28
C GLU A 71 -14.80 2.01 20.41
N GLY A 72 -13.64 2.59 20.77
CA GLY A 72 -12.72 2.02 21.74
C GLY A 72 -11.69 1.01 21.21
N SER A 73 -11.85 0.47 19.99
CA SER A 73 -10.89 -0.51 19.43
C SER A 73 -9.57 0.13 18.97
N ARG A 74 -9.62 1.42 18.58
CA ARG A 74 -8.51 2.21 18.00
C ARG A 74 -7.99 1.67 16.66
N GLU A 75 -8.63 0.65 16.09
CA GLU A 75 -8.28 0.08 14.79
C GLU A 75 -8.42 1.11 13.67
N ASP A 76 -7.49 1.13 12.72
CA ASP A 76 -7.46 2.12 11.64
C ASP A 76 -7.93 1.56 10.28
N GLY A 77 -8.06 0.23 10.16
CA GLY A 77 -8.45 -0.43 8.92
C GLY A 77 -7.44 -0.25 7.78
N TYR A 78 -6.19 0.10 8.06
CA TYR A 78 -5.22 0.42 7.01
C TYR A 78 -4.99 -0.75 6.05
N LEU A 79 -4.86 -1.98 6.58
CA LEU A 79 -4.67 -3.18 5.76
C LEU A 79 -5.92 -3.57 4.98
N ILE A 80 -7.12 -3.20 5.47
CA ILE A 80 -8.35 -3.35 4.71
C ILE A 80 -8.27 -2.48 3.45
N GLY A 81 -7.96 -1.19 3.60
CA GLY A 81 -7.81 -0.25 2.49
C GLY A 81 -6.73 -0.68 1.50
N LEU A 82 -5.56 -1.10 1.99
CA LEU A 82 -4.47 -1.58 1.15
C LEU A 82 -4.86 -2.84 0.34
N THR A 83 -5.57 -3.78 0.97
CA THR A 83 -6.07 -4.98 0.27
C THR A 83 -7.05 -4.59 -0.83
N SER A 84 -8.01 -3.72 -0.53
CA SER A 84 -8.95 -3.21 -1.54
C SER A 84 -8.23 -2.54 -2.71
N LEU A 85 -7.22 -1.72 -2.43
CA LEU A 85 -6.42 -1.03 -3.45
C LEU A 85 -5.68 -2.02 -4.36
N ILE A 86 -5.03 -3.04 -3.79
CA ILE A 86 -4.33 -4.09 -4.56
C ILE A 86 -5.32 -4.83 -5.45
N THR A 87 -6.48 -5.22 -4.90
CA THR A 87 -7.52 -5.93 -5.66
C THR A 87 -8.03 -5.09 -6.83
N SER A 88 -8.39 -3.83 -6.59
CA SER A 88 -8.87 -2.92 -7.65
C SER A 88 -7.83 -2.68 -8.73
N LEU A 89 -6.56 -2.46 -8.35
CA LEU A 89 -5.49 -2.25 -9.32
C LEU A 89 -5.22 -3.52 -10.15
N SER A 90 -5.25 -4.69 -9.53
CA SER A 90 -5.07 -5.97 -10.22
C SER A 90 -6.18 -6.22 -11.25
N GLN A 91 -7.42 -5.90 -10.89
CA GLN A 91 -8.55 -5.98 -11.81
C GLN A 91 -8.41 -4.99 -12.98
N ALA A 92 -8.04 -3.74 -12.71
CA ALA A 92 -7.83 -2.74 -13.74
C ALA A 92 -6.71 -3.13 -14.72
N ILE A 93 -5.60 -3.67 -14.21
CA ILE A 93 -4.51 -4.19 -15.04
C ILE A 93 -5.00 -5.35 -15.91
N SER A 94 -5.70 -6.32 -15.34
CA SER A 94 -6.26 -7.46 -16.08
C SER A 94 -7.13 -7.00 -17.26
N VAL A 95 -8.04 -6.05 -17.01
CA VAL A 95 -8.92 -5.47 -18.05
C VAL A 95 -8.12 -4.73 -19.12
N ALA A 96 -7.15 -3.90 -18.70
CA ALA A 96 -6.31 -3.15 -19.63
C ALA A 96 -5.45 -4.06 -20.52
N SER A 97 -4.99 -5.20 -20.00
CA SER A 97 -4.27 -6.21 -20.78
C SER A 97 -5.17 -6.92 -21.79
N SER A 98 -6.43 -7.22 -21.44
CA SER A 98 -7.38 -7.84 -22.38
C SER A 98 -7.78 -6.93 -23.54
N GLN A 99 -7.79 -5.62 -23.35
CA GLN A 99 -8.14 -4.66 -24.42
C GLN A 99 -7.04 -4.46 -25.48
N GLN A 100 -5.82 -4.95 -25.24
CA GLN A 100 -4.73 -4.88 -26.21
C GLN A 100 -4.80 -5.98 -27.28
N GLU A 101 -5.45 -7.11 -26.99
CA GLU A 101 -5.54 -8.25 -27.92
C GLU A 101 -6.63 -8.07 -28.99
N ASP A 102 -7.65 -7.24 -28.74
CA ASP A 102 -8.78 -7.02 -29.67
C ASP A 102 -8.52 -5.98 -30.77
N SER A 103 -7.34 -5.36 -30.85
CA SER A 103 -7.03 -4.30 -31.84
C SER A 103 -6.16 -4.71 -33.04
N CYS A 104 -5.70 -5.97 -33.12
CA CYS A 104 -4.80 -6.44 -34.18
C CYS A 104 -5.43 -7.51 -35.07
N GLY A 105 -6.56 -7.21 -35.71
CA GLY A 105 -7.26 -8.19 -36.53
C GLY A 105 -8.22 -7.65 -37.57
N GLU A 106 -7.91 -6.56 -38.27
CA GLU A 106 -8.67 -6.17 -39.47
C GLU A 106 -7.83 -5.28 -40.39
N GLU A 107 -6.92 -5.88 -41.18
CA GLU A 107 -6.53 -5.35 -42.49
C GLU A 107 -5.72 -6.42 -43.25
N GLN A 108 -6.42 -7.31 -43.96
CA GLN A 108 -5.98 -7.88 -45.23
C GLN A 108 -7.11 -8.73 -45.84
N SER A 109 -7.89 -8.11 -46.74
CA SER A 109 -8.44 -8.74 -47.94
C SER A 109 -9.33 -7.73 -48.66
N VAL A 110 -8.81 -7.04 -49.68
CA VAL A 110 -9.58 -6.74 -50.89
C VAL A 110 -8.62 -6.63 -52.09
N ALA A 111 -8.78 -7.60 -52.99
CA ALA A 111 -8.46 -7.66 -54.44
C ALA A 111 -7.03 -7.38 -54.92
#